data_AF-A0A947NQL1-F1
#
_entry.id   AF-A0A947NQL1-F1
#
_cell.length_a   1.000
_cell.length_b   1.000
_cell.length_c   1.000
_cell.angle_alpha   90.00
_cell.angle_beta   90.00
_cell.angle_gamma   90.00
#
_symmetry.space_group_name_H-M   'P 1'
#
loop_
_entity.id
_entity.type
_entity.pdbx_description
1 polymer ?
#
loop_
_entity_poly.entity_id
_entity_poly.type
_entity_poly.pdbx_seq_one_letter_code
_entity_poly.pdbx_strand_id
1 'polypeptide(L)'
;SVVTYGGQLVVTPYFSRSDGRTRSWSEVWGGSKPWCTSVPTPYDQGKTLWGHGVGMSASDALGRAAAGTSWTEILRYYYTGTEIKRIY
;
A
#
# COMPACT_ATOMS: atom_id res chain seq x y z
N SER A 1 11.10 1.31 11.80
CA SER A 1 10.77 2.60 11.17
C SER A 1 9.27 2.79 11.16
N VAL A 2 8.80 4.02 11.23
CA VAL A 2 7.38 4.36 11.10
C VAL A 2 7.14 5.07 9.77
N VAL A 3 5.90 5.00 9.29
CA VAL A 3 5.43 5.76 8.13
C VAL A 3 4.72 7.00 8.62
N THR A 4 5.05 8.16 8.03
CA THR A 4 4.48 9.47 8.36
C THR A 4 4.02 10.20 7.11
N TYR A 5 3.06 11.12 7.24
CA TYR A 5 2.61 12.01 6.17
C TYR A 5 2.44 13.41 6.76
N GLY A 6 3.09 14.42 6.18
CA GLY A 6 3.08 15.77 6.76
C GLY A 6 3.59 15.83 8.21
N GLY A 7 4.52 14.94 8.58
CA GLY A 7 5.04 14.83 9.95
C GLY A 7 4.16 14.07 10.95
N GLN A 8 2.94 13.67 10.58
CA GLN A 8 2.04 12.90 11.44
C GLN A 8 2.14 11.40 11.18
N LEU A 9 1.98 10.58 12.23
CA LEU A 9 1.89 9.13 12.10
C LEU A 9 0.65 8.76 11.26
N VAL A 10 0.83 7.83 10.32
CA VAL A 10 -0.26 7.41 9.43
C VAL A 10 -0.69 5.97 9.63
N VAL A 11 -1.97 5.72 9.34
CA VAL A 11 -2.49 4.36 9.19
C VAL A 11 -2.00 3.77 7.87
N THR A 12 -1.51 2.54 7.93
CA THR A 12 -0.94 1.79 6.79
C THR A 12 -1.65 0.45 6.66
N PRO A 13 -2.92 0.45 6.19
CA PRO A 13 -3.70 -0.77 6.07
C PRO A 13 -3.12 -1.69 4.99
N TYR A 14 -3.15 -2.99 5.23
CA TYR A 14 -2.67 -3.99 4.30
C TYR A 14 -3.67 -5.15 4.21
N PHE A 15 -3.61 -5.90 3.12
CA PHE A 15 -4.53 -7.01 2.86
C PHE A 15 -3.81 -8.13 2.08
N SER A 16 -4.48 -9.27 1.94
CA SER A 16 -3.86 -10.49 1.40
C SER A 16 -3.48 -10.34 -0.07
N ARG A 17 -4.45 -9.97 -0.92
CA ARG A 17 -4.26 -9.98 -2.36
C ARG A 17 -5.26 -9.09 -3.08
N SER A 18 -4.82 -8.41 -4.12
CA SER A 18 -5.67 -7.57 -4.95
C SER A 18 -6.18 -8.28 -6.21
N ASP A 19 -6.97 -7.56 -7.00
CA ASP A 19 -7.49 -7.99 -8.30
C ASP A 19 -6.85 -7.24 -9.49
N GLY A 20 -5.61 -6.77 -9.32
CA GLY A 20 -4.87 -5.99 -10.33
C GLY A 20 -4.76 -4.49 -10.02
N ARG A 21 -5.47 -4.01 -8.99
CA ARG A 21 -5.22 -2.71 -8.35
C ARG A 21 -5.63 -2.70 -6.88
N THR A 22 -5.07 -1.78 -6.10
CA THR A 22 -5.60 -1.44 -4.77
C THR A 22 -6.83 -0.54 -4.90
N ARG A 23 -7.54 -0.33 -3.81
CA ARG A 23 -8.63 0.64 -3.67
C ARG A 23 -8.14 1.81 -2.85
N SER A 24 -8.63 3.00 -3.17
CA SER A 24 -8.42 4.17 -2.33
C SER A 24 -9.21 4.07 -1.03
N TRP A 25 -8.79 4.82 -0.03
CA TRP A 25 -9.50 4.90 1.25
C TRP A 25 -10.96 5.33 1.07
N SER A 26 -11.19 6.35 0.24
CA SER A 26 -12.52 6.92 0.01
C SER A 26 -13.47 5.93 -0.65
N GLU A 27 -12.99 5.08 -1.58
CA GLU A 27 -13.77 4.04 -2.24
C GLU A 27 -14.36 3.00 -1.26
N VAL A 28 -13.65 2.69 -0.16
CA VAL A 28 -14.01 1.57 0.72
C VAL A 28 -14.59 2.04 2.06
N TRP A 29 -14.05 3.11 2.64
CA TRP A 29 -14.38 3.54 4.00
C TRP A 29 -14.91 4.97 4.09
N GLY A 30 -14.94 5.71 2.99
CA GLY A 30 -15.33 7.13 2.99
C GLY A 30 -14.30 8.05 3.67
N GLY A 31 -14.45 9.36 3.46
CA GLY A 31 -13.47 10.36 3.90
C GLY A 31 -12.18 10.36 3.06
N SER A 32 -11.13 11.03 3.54
CA SER A 32 -9.87 11.18 2.80
C SER A 32 -8.66 10.79 3.64
N LYS A 33 -7.82 9.92 3.05
CA LYS A 33 -6.45 9.64 3.47
C LYS A 33 -5.58 9.74 2.22
N PRO A 34 -4.93 10.89 1.96
CA PRO A 34 -4.23 11.17 0.70
C PRO A 34 -3.11 10.18 0.36
N TRP A 35 -2.57 9.48 1.35
CA TRP A 35 -1.56 8.44 1.15
C TRP A 35 -2.14 7.07 0.77
N CYS A 36 -3.45 6.83 0.93
CA CYS A 36 -4.10 5.57 0.56
C CYS A 36 -4.88 5.74 -0.74
N THR A 37 -4.17 5.85 -1.86
CA THR A 37 -4.75 5.94 -3.21
C THR A 37 -4.70 4.60 -3.94
N SER A 38 -5.54 4.46 -4.97
CA SER A 38 -5.53 3.27 -5.82
C SER A 38 -4.26 3.24 -6.67
N VAL A 39 -3.49 2.16 -6.56
CA VAL A 39 -2.28 1.91 -7.36
C VAL A 39 -2.37 0.56 -8.08
N PRO A 40 -1.74 0.41 -9.26
CA PRO A 40 -1.67 -0.87 -9.95
C PRO A 40 -0.96 -1.97 -9.15
N THR A 41 -1.39 -3.22 -9.31
CA THR A 41 -0.71 -4.38 -8.72
C THR A 41 -0.47 -5.42 -9.82
N PRO A 42 0.59 -5.24 -10.64
CA PRO A 42 0.87 -6.09 -11.79
C PRO A 42 1.03 -7.57 -11.43
N TYR A 43 1.54 -7.89 -10.23
CA TYR A 43 1.71 -9.28 -9.79
C TYR A 43 0.40 -9.94 -9.38
N ASP A 44 -0.70 -9.17 -9.27
CA ASP A 44 -2.04 -9.64 -8.91
C ASP A 44 -3.05 -9.53 -10.08
N GLN A 45 -2.60 -9.20 -11.28
CA GLN A 45 -3.46 -9.13 -12.47
C GLN A 45 -4.18 -10.46 -12.72
N GLY A 46 -5.50 -10.39 -12.96
CA GLY A 46 -6.35 -11.55 -13.18
C GLY A 46 -6.65 -12.40 -11.93
N LYS A 47 -6.20 -11.97 -10.73
CA LYS A 47 -6.52 -12.66 -9.47
C LYS A 47 -7.79 -12.10 -8.82
N THR A 48 -8.31 -12.83 -7.84
CA THR A 48 -9.45 -12.37 -7.02
C THR A 48 -8.96 -11.57 -5.80
N LEU A 49 -9.60 -10.44 -5.54
CA LEU A 49 -9.42 -9.62 -4.34
C LEU A 49 -9.75 -10.40 -3.07
N TRP A 50 -8.78 -10.52 -2.17
CA TRP A 50 -8.92 -11.10 -0.83
C TRP A 50 -8.53 -10.07 0.24
N GLY A 51 -9.55 -9.57 0.94
CA GLY A 51 -9.44 -8.49 1.93
C GLY A 51 -10.08 -7.20 1.42
N HIS A 52 -9.89 -6.11 2.16
CA HIS A 52 -10.59 -4.84 1.90
C HIS A 52 -10.03 -4.04 0.72
N GLY A 53 -8.83 -4.38 0.21
CA GLY A 53 -8.26 -3.77 -1.00
C GLY A 53 -7.50 -2.46 -0.80
N VAL A 54 -7.49 -1.88 0.40
CA VAL A 54 -6.89 -0.55 0.66
C VAL A 54 -5.43 -0.69 1.10
N GLY A 55 -4.55 0.17 0.60
CA GLY A 55 -3.13 0.19 1.00
C GLY A 55 -2.35 -0.97 0.38
N MET A 56 -1.56 -1.70 1.15
CA MET A 56 -0.58 -2.65 0.61
C MET A 56 -1.16 -4.05 0.35
N SER A 57 -1.02 -4.56 -0.89
CA SER A 57 -1.27 -5.98 -1.20
C SER A 57 -0.05 -6.82 -0.81
N ALA A 58 -0.22 -7.80 0.09
CA ALA A 58 0.87 -8.68 0.51
C ALA A 58 1.41 -9.54 -0.64
N SER A 59 0.53 -10.06 -1.49
CA SER A 59 0.89 -10.86 -2.68
C SER A 59 1.73 -10.07 -3.69
N ASP A 60 1.31 -8.85 -4.02
CA ASP A 60 2.05 -8.02 -4.98
C ASP A 60 3.33 -7.42 -4.37
N ALA A 61 3.32 -7.07 -3.07
CA ALA A 61 4.53 -6.70 -2.34
C ALA A 61 5.59 -7.82 -2.35
N LEU A 62 5.16 -9.08 -2.19
CA LEU A 62 6.06 -10.24 -2.29
C LEU A 62 6.65 -10.36 -3.71
N GLY A 63 5.83 -10.15 -4.75
CA GLY A 63 6.30 -10.13 -6.14
C GLY A 63 7.35 -9.04 -6.39
N ARG A 64 7.13 -7.83 -5.87
CA ARG A 64 8.10 -6.72 -5.93
C ARG A 64 9.39 -7.02 -5.19
N ALA A 65 9.30 -7.59 -3.99
CA ALA A 65 10.47 -7.97 -3.20
C ALA A 65 11.28 -9.07 -3.90
N ALA A 66 10.63 -10.07 -4.50
CA ALA A 66 11.27 -11.09 -5.31
C ALA A 66 11.95 -10.52 -6.56
N ALA A 67 11.43 -9.42 -7.09
CA ALA A 67 12.06 -8.65 -8.19
C ALA A 67 13.16 -7.68 -7.72
N GLY A 68 13.54 -7.70 -6.43
CA GLY A 68 14.63 -6.89 -5.89
C GLY A 68 14.22 -5.50 -5.38
N THR A 69 12.93 -5.17 -5.37
CA THR A 69 12.46 -3.88 -4.81
C THR A 69 12.64 -3.88 -3.30
N SER A 70 13.25 -2.83 -2.75
CA SER A 70 13.43 -2.72 -1.30
C SER A 70 12.10 -2.52 -0.58
N TRP A 71 12.02 -2.93 0.69
CA TRP A 71 10.82 -2.71 1.51
C TRP A 71 10.44 -1.22 1.60
N THR A 72 11.42 -0.30 1.55
CA THR A 72 11.15 1.15 1.57
C THR A 72 10.47 1.64 0.31
N GLU A 73 10.87 1.12 -0.85
CA GLU A 73 10.25 1.45 -2.14
C GLU A 73 8.86 0.83 -2.23
N ILE A 74 8.68 -0.40 -1.73
CA ILE A 74 7.37 -1.05 -1.65
C ILE A 74 6.41 -0.19 -0.80
N LEU A 75 6.82 0.25 0.40
CA LEU A 75 5.96 1.10 1.23
C LEU A 75 5.63 2.43 0.57
N ARG A 76 6.61 3.10 -0.04
CA ARG A 76 6.38 4.36 -0.77
C ARG A 76 5.47 4.20 -1.97
N TYR A 77 5.51 3.04 -2.63
CA TYR A 77 4.62 2.73 -3.74
C TYR A 77 3.16 2.65 -3.29
N TYR A 78 2.90 1.93 -2.20
CA TYR A 78 1.54 1.73 -1.70
C TYR A 78 0.99 2.91 -0.89
N TYR A 79 1.87 3.70 -0.27
CA TYR A 79 1.49 4.83 0.57
C TYR A 79 2.08 6.13 0.02
N THR A 80 1.34 6.77 -0.89
CA THR A 80 1.80 7.93 -1.67
C THR A 80 2.16 9.13 -0.78
N GLY A 81 3.29 9.77 -1.07
CA GLY A 81 3.72 10.99 -0.37
C GLY A 81 4.10 10.77 1.11
N THR A 82 4.31 9.52 1.53
CA THR A 82 4.75 9.21 2.90
C THR A 82 6.26 9.25 3.08
N GLU A 83 6.69 9.61 4.28
CA GLU A 83 8.07 9.57 4.75
C GLU A 83 8.27 8.37 5.69
N ILE A 84 9.40 7.68 5.55
CA ILE A 84 9.80 6.59 6.43
C ILE A 84 10.82 7.14 7.41
N LYS A 85 10.49 7.16 8.71
CA LYS A 85 11.36 7.65 9.78
C LYS A 85 11.78 6.54 10.71
N ARG A 86 13.05 6.54 11.10
CA ARG A 86 13.56 5.67 12.16
C ARG A 86 13.32 6.37 13.50
N ILE A 87 12.67 5.70 14.47
CA ILE A 87 12.36 6.31 15.77
C ILE A 87 13.48 6.08 16.80
N TYR A 88 14.46 5.21 16.53
CA TYR A 88 15.64 5.00 17.37
C TYR A 88 16.73 4.21 16.63
#